data_AF-A0A376EEC5-F1
#
_entry.id   AF-A0A376EEC5-F1
#
_cell.length_a   1.000
_cell.length_b   1.000
_cell.length_c   1.000
_cell.angle_alpha   90.00
_cell.angle_beta   90.00
_cell.angle_gamma   90.00
#
_symmetry.space_group_name_H-M   'P 1'
#
loop_
_entity.id
_entity.type
_entity.pdbx_description
1 polymer ?
#
loop_
_entity_poly.entity_id
_entity_poly.type
_entity_poly.pdbx_seq_one_letter_code
_entity_poly.pdbx_strand_id
1 'polypeptide(L)'
;MNVFTPYIPLISDSWTEKYKAVLADEHLATMESNICKFQENILESELPYFNEEIKTDRKESFELFINIFQSNNSDEVKALHLEKIPFEHWLTILGQRLTSASIRDENAVPPLKLILLEACMKSFNSEITMAQRAWEKHIGRMDDQFWGEIKGNNLQKQEKVMEKISYILDNRTWWNVFYHYKHELVFEVREKEGHGIRWSHGGKKLIGFLEKFINE
;
A
#
# COMPACT_ATOMS: atom_id res chain seq x y z
N MET A 1 17.13 -10.32 10.27
CA MET A 1 15.99 -10.45 11.20
C MET A 1 15.37 -9.09 11.27
N ASN A 2 14.04 -8.99 11.13
CA ASN A 2 13.39 -7.69 11.02
C ASN A 2 13.55 -6.87 12.31
N VAL A 3 13.84 -5.57 12.20
CA VAL A 3 14.12 -4.68 13.34
C VAL A 3 12.98 -4.66 14.37
N PHE A 4 11.73 -4.91 13.97
CA PHE A 4 10.58 -4.93 14.88
C PHE A 4 10.44 -6.26 15.64
N THR A 5 10.95 -7.38 15.09
CA THR A 5 10.72 -8.74 15.60
C THR A 5 11.00 -8.92 17.10
N PRO A 6 12.09 -8.37 17.68
CA PRO A 6 12.36 -8.53 19.12
C PRO A 6 11.26 -7.94 20.02
N TYR A 7 10.55 -6.92 19.52
CA TYR A 7 9.59 -6.15 20.32
C TYR A 7 8.16 -6.69 20.22
N ILE A 8 7.80 -7.37 19.13
CA ILE A 8 6.43 -7.84 18.90
C ILE A 8 5.90 -8.72 20.05
N PRO A 9 6.65 -9.70 20.60
CA PRO A 9 6.18 -10.49 21.73
C PRO A 9 6.05 -9.71 23.04
N LEU A 10 6.60 -8.48 23.11
CA LEU A 10 6.63 -7.62 24.28
C LEU A 10 5.56 -6.52 24.23
N ILE A 11 4.88 -6.36 23.09
CA ILE A 11 3.76 -5.42 22.94
C ILE A 11 2.54 -5.97 23.68
N SER A 12 1.79 -5.08 24.35
CA SER A 12 0.60 -5.43 25.10
C SER A 12 -0.49 -6.09 24.25
N ASP A 13 -1.24 -7.02 24.85
CA ASP A 13 -2.34 -7.71 24.18
C ASP A 13 -3.43 -6.74 23.69
N SER A 14 -3.73 -5.69 24.46
CA SER A 14 -4.74 -4.69 24.10
C SER A 14 -4.34 -3.85 22.88
N TRP A 15 -3.06 -3.48 22.78
CA TRP A 15 -2.54 -2.81 21.60
C TRP A 15 -2.56 -3.76 20.41
N THR A 16 -2.09 -5.00 20.60
CA THR A 16 -2.04 -6.03 19.56
C THR A 16 -3.44 -6.35 19.03
N GLU A 17 -4.45 -6.53 19.88
CA GLU A 17 -5.82 -6.83 19.45
C GLU A 17 -6.37 -5.76 18.50
N LYS A 18 -6.11 -4.49 18.80
CA LYS A 18 -6.56 -3.34 18.01
C LYS A 18 -5.75 -3.17 16.72
N TYR A 19 -4.43 -3.33 16.78
CA TYR A 19 -3.52 -2.93 15.71
C TYR A 19 -2.83 -4.09 14.98
N LYS A 20 -3.21 -5.35 15.26
CA LYS A 20 -2.59 -6.58 14.69
C LYS A 20 -2.38 -6.55 13.19
N ALA A 21 -3.24 -5.86 12.43
CA ALA A 21 -3.13 -5.78 10.99
C ALA A 21 -1.76 -5.22 10.58
N VAL A 22 -1.26 -4.17 11.25
CA VAL A 22 0.04 -3.54 10.93
C VAL A 22 1.24 -4.42 11.27
N LEU A 23 1.04 -5.42 12.15
CA LEU A 23 2.07 -6.33 12.61
C LEU A 23 2.27 -7.55 11.69
N ALA A 24 1.56 -7.63 10.57
CA ALA A 24 1.79 -8.69 9.59
C ALA A 24 3.22 -8.61 9.04
N ASP A 25 3.86 -9.77 8.82
CA ASP A 25 5.25 -9.86 8.37
C ASP A 25 5.54 -9.02 7.12
N GLU A 26 4.61 -8.98 6.16
CA GLU A 26 4.71 -8.15 4.94
C GLU A 26 4.86 -6.66 5.27
N HIS A 27 4.10 -6.17 6.24
CA HIS A 27 4.11 -4.76 6.63
C HIS A 27 5.33 -4.43 7.49
N LEU A 28 5.71 -5.31 8.42
CA LEU A 28 6.94 -5.14 9.21
C LEU A 28 8.17 -5.09 8.30
N ALA A 29 8.26 -5.98 7.31
CA ALA A 29 9.34 -5.98 6.32
C ALA A 29 9.35 -4.70 5.47
N THR A 30 8.16 -4.21 5.08
CA THR A 30 8.02 -2.95 4.33
C THR A 30 8.48 -1.75 5.17
N MET A 31 8.06 -1.66 6.44
CA MET A 31 8.47 -0.58 7.34
C MET A 31 9.97 -0.57 7.59
N GLU A 32 10.57 -1.72 7.84
CA GLU A 32 12.03 -1.85 7.96
C GLU A 32 12.75 -1.38 6.69
N SER A 33 12.31 -1.84 5.52
CA SER A 33 12.89 -1.41 4.24
C SER A 33 12.77 0.11 4.06
N ASN A 34 11.63 0.70 4.40
CA ASN A 34 11.42 2.14 4.31
C ASN A 34 12.31 2.91 5.29
N ILE A 35 12.51 2.42 6.51
CA ILE A 35 13.42 3.02 7.50
C ILE A 35 14.85 3.01 6.97
N CYS A 36 15.33 1.88 6.44
CA CYS A 36 16.67 1.79 5.85
C CYS A 36 16.83 2.78 4.68
N LYS A 37 15.87 2.79 3.73
CA LYS A 37 15.88 3.72 2.60
C LYS A 37 15.85 5.19 3.02
N PHE A 38 15.12 5.49 4.11
CA PHE A 38 15.07 6.83 4.68
C PHE A 38 16.43 7.24 5.26
N GLN A 39 17.09 6.37 6.02
CA GLN A 39 18.42 6.61 6.58
C GLN A 39 19.50 6.78 5.49
N GLU A 40 19.36 6.06 4.38
CA GLU A 40 20.25 6.15 3.21
C GLU A 40 19.90 7.32 2.27
N ASN A 41 18.83 8.07 2.54
CA ASN A 41 18.33 9.16 1.70
C ASN A 41 17.99 8.73 0.26
N ILE A 42 17.47 7.52 0.09
CA ILE A 42 17.06 6.94 -1.20
C ILE A 42 15.56 6.61 -1.26
N LEU A 43 14.78 7.02 -0.26
CA LEU A 43 13.35 6.77 -0.22
C LEU A 43 12.63 7.65 -1.27
N GLU A 44 12.03 7.02 -2.27
CA GLU A 44 11.17 7.70 -3.26
C GLU A 44 9.84 8.12 -2.61
N SER A 45 9.76 9.35 -2.12
CA SER A 45 8.56 9.88 -1.43
C SER A 45 7.66 10.76 -2.28
N GLU A 46 8.19 11.35 -3.35
CA GLU A 46 7.50 12.43 -4.07
C GLU A 46 6.71 11.97 -5.30
N LEU A 47 7.04 10.78 -5.83
CA LEU A 47 6.43 10.24 -7.05
C LEU A 47 5.43 9.11 -6.75
N PRO A 48 4.33 9.00 -7.50
CA PRO A 48 3.83 9.97 -8.48
C PRO A 48 3.46 11.29 -7.82
N TYR A 49 3.58 12.38 -8.58
CA TYR A 49 3.09 13.69 -8.17
C TYR A 49 1.56 13.73 -8.28
N PHE A 50 0.91 14.22 -7.22
CA PHE A 50 -0.52 14.46 -7.19
C PHE A 50 -0.79 15.82 -6.52
N ASN A 51 -1.40 16.75 -7.23
CA ASN A 51 -1.63 18.12 -6.76
C ASN A 51 -2.56 18.22 -5.54
N GLU A 52 -3.49 17.29 -5.36
CA GLU A 52 -4.36 17.22 -4.16
C GLU A 52 -3.74 16.46 -2.98
N GLU A 53 -2.50 15.99 -3.10
CA GLU A 53 -1.82 15.32 -2.01
C GLU A 53 -1.54 16.27 -0.84
N ILE A 54 -1.92 15.85 0.36
CA ILE A 54 -1.55 16.55 1.59
C ILE A 54 -0.15 16.12 2.01
N LYS A 55 0.81 17.03 1.93
CA LYS A 55 2.18 16.81 2.42
C LYS A 55 2.21 16.77 3.94
N THR A 56 2.77 15.71 4.49
CA THR A 56 3.01 15.54 5.94
C THR A 56 4.50 15.57 6.23
N ASP A 57 4.86 15.93 7.47
CA ASP A 57 6.23 15.75 7.94
C ASP A 57 6.51 14.26 8.18
N ARG A 58 6.99 13.60 7.12
CA ARG A 58 7.40 12.19 7.19
C ARG A 58 8.65 12.02 8.05
N LYS A 59 9.53 13.04 8.09
CA LYS A 59 10.80 12.97 8.79
C LYS A 59 10.57 12.77 10.29
N GLU A 60 9.66 13.54 10.89
CA GLU A 60 9.26 13.35 12.28
C GLU A 60 8.86 11.90 12.56
N SER A 61 8.01 11.34 11.69
CA SER A 61 7.52 9.96 11.82
C SER A 61 8.68 8.96 11.81
N PHE A 62 9.60 9.05 10.85
CA PHE A 62 10.76 8.15 10.79
C PHE A 62 11.69 8.31 11.99
N GLU A 63 11.95 9.54 12.42
CA GLU A 63 12.83 9.84 13.57
C GLU A 63 12.29 9.25 14.87
N LEU A 64 10.97 9.23 15.10
CA LEU A 64 10.37 8.58 16.27
C LEU A 64 10.79 7.11 16.39
N PHE A 65 10.64 6.34 15.30
CA PHE A 65 11.00 4.91 15.30
C PHE A 65 12.51 4.69 15.39
N ILE A 66 13.29 5.43 14.59
CA ILE A 66 14.75 5.32 14.55
C ILE A 66 15.33 5.60 15.95
N ASN A 67 14.88 6.66 16.62
CA ASN A 67 15.35 7.01 17.96
C ASN A 67 15.03 5.92 18.98
N ILE A 68 13.87 5.26 18.89
CA ILE A 68 13.55 4.12 19.76
C ILE A 68 14.50 2.96 19.50
N PHE A 69 14.68 2.56 18.24
CA PHE A 69 15.53 1.42 17.87
C PHE A 69 16.99 1.64 18.24
N GLN A 70 17.51 2.85 18.04
CA GLN A 70 18.89 3.23 18.35
C GLN A 70 19.14 3.56 19.83
N SER A 71 18.09 3.68 20.65
CA SER A 71 18.27 3.94 22.07
C SER A 71 18.94 2.77 22.81
N ASN A 72 19.63 3.08 23.91
CA ASN A 72 20.24 2.08 24.81
C ASN A 72 19.24 1.46 25.80
N ASN A 73 17.93 1.65 25.59
CA ASN A 73 16.88 1.10 26.44
C ASN A 73 16.77 -0.42 26.25
N SER A 74 16.19 -1.11 27.25
CA SER A 74 15.84 -2.53 27.11
C SER A 74 14.73 -2.73 26.06
N ASP A 75 14.59 -3.96 25.57
CA ASP A 75 13.59 -4.28 24.55
C ASP A 75 12.16 -4.06 25.05
N GLU A 76 11.89 -4.28 26.35
CA GLU A 76 10.59 -4.01 26.97
C GLU A 76 10.27 -2.51 26.99
N VAL A 77 11.26 -1.67 27.30
CA VAL A 77 11.09 -0.21 27.29
C VAL A 77 10.89 0.29 25.87
N LYS A 78 11.60 -0.28 24.88
CA LYS A 78 11.40 0.03 23.46
C LYS A 78 9.99 -0.36 22.99
N ALA A 79 9.50 -1.55 23.35
CA ALA A 79 8.14 -1.98 23.04
C ALA A 79 7.09 -1.02 23.62
N LEU A 80 7.24 -0.61 24.89
CA LEU A 80 6.37 0.38 25.51
C LEU A 80 6.40 1.75 24.82
N HIS A 81 7.55 2.16 24.27
CA HIS A 81 7.64 3.40 23.49
C HIS A 81 7.00 3.27 22.12
N LEU A 82 7.14 2.12 21.45
CA LEU A 82 6.47 1.83 20.17
C LEU A 82 4.95 1.90 20.31
N GLU A 83 4.39 1.38 21.40
CA GLU A 83 2.93 1.46 21.66
C GLU A 83 2.42 2.89 21.84
N LYS A 84 3.27 3.79 22.36
CA LYS A 84 2.93 5.20 22.60
C LYS A 84 2.97 6.05 21.33
N ILE A 85 3.59 5.56 20.25
CA ILE A 85 3.60 6.27 18.97
C ILE A 85 2.16 6.34 18.45
N PRO A 86 1.64 7.55 18.14
CA PRO A 86 0.35 7.69 17.47
C PRO A 86 0.28 6.85 16.20
N PHE A 87 -0.83 6.12 16.01
CA PHE A 87 -0.95 5.12 14.96
C PHE A 87 -0.73 5.67 13.53
N GLU A 88 -1.02 6.95 13.32
CA GLU A 88 -0.75 7.61 12.04
C GLU A 88 0.73 7.60 11.62
N HIS A 89 1.67 7.57 12.57
CA HIS A 89 3.09 7.47 12.25
C HIS A 89 3.47 6.07 11.80
N TRP A 90 2.82 5.02 12.32
CA TRP A 90 2.96 3.65 11.81
C TRP A 90 2.55 3.57 10.34
N LEU A 91 1.40 4.15 9.99
CA LEU A 91 0.94 4.23 8.60
C LEU A 91 1.90 5.05 7.73
N THR A 92 2.45 6.14 8.27
CA THR A 92 3.40 7.00 7.56
C THR A 92 4.71 6.29 7.22
N ILE A 93 5.29 5.54 8.17
CA ILE A 93 6.51 4.76 7.89
C ILE A 93 6.24 3.51 7.04
N LEU A 94 5.01 2.98 7.07
CA LEU A 94 4.54 1.96 6.14
C LEU A 94 4.36 2.52 4.71
N GLY A 95 4.28 3.84 4.57
CA GLY A 95 4.31 4.55 3.30
C GLY A 95 2.97 5.14 2.84
N GLN A 96 2.00 5.31 3.75
CA GLN A 96 0.73 5.93 3.41
C GLN A 96 0.97 7.36 2.89
N ARG A 97 0.31 7.70 1.79
CA ARG A 97 0.23 9.07 1.26
C ARG A 97 -1.19 9.58 1.43
N LEU A 98 -1.35 10.88 1.68
CA LEU A 98 -2.62 11.43 2.15
C LEU A 98 -3.31 12.33 1.14
N THR A 99 -4.63 12.33 1.23
CA THR A 99 -5.56 13.24 0.55
C THR A 99 -6.59 13.72 1.58
N SER A 100 -7.43 14.70 1.23
CA SER A 100 -8.45 15.25 2.15
C SER A 100 -9.43 14.20 2.71
N ALA A 101 -9.67 13.11 1.98
CA ALA A 101 -10.60 12.05 2.37
C ALA A 101 -9.91 10.81 3.01
N SER A 102 -8.62 10.89 3.30
CA SER A 102 -7.85 9.78 3.89
C SER A 102 -8.29 9.46 5.32
N ILE A 103 -8.32 8.16 5.64
CA ILE A 103 -8.37 7.70 7.03
C ILE A 103 -6.96 7.38 7.54
N ARG A 104 -6.77 7.50 8.86
CA ARG A 104 -5.45 7.39 9.52
C ARG A 104 -5.48 6.53 10.79
N ASP A 105 -6.52 5.70 10.93
CA ASP A 105 -6.69 4.75 12.04
C ASP A 105 -6.34 3.32 11.60
N GLU A 106 -6.56 2.33 12.46
CA GLU A 106 -6.29 0.91 12.18
C GLU A 106 -6.95 0.37 10.90
N ASN A 107 -8.03 0.98 10.43
CA ASN A 107 -8.70 0.59 9.19
C ASN A 107 -7.96 1.11 7.94
N ALA A 108 -6.94 1.97 8.10
CA ALA A 108 -6.11 2.42 7.00
C ALA A 108 -4.99 1.43 6.64
N VAL A 109 -4.77 0.37 7.45
CA VAL A 109 -3.73 -0.63 7.17
C VAL A 109 -4.01 -1.29 5.82
N PRO A 110 -3.02 -1.30 4.89
CA PRO A 110 -3.22 -1.83 3.56
C PRO A 110 -3.49 -3.35 3.61
N PRO A 111 -4.34 -3.89 2.73
CA PRO A 111 -4.51 -5.34 2.62
C PRO A 111 -3.20 -6.01 2.16
N LEU A 112 -2.98 -7.24 2.61
CA LEU A 112 -1.84 -8.05 2.18
C LEU A 112 -1.84 -8.28 0.66
N LYS A 113 -0.66 -8.36 0.05
CA LYS A 113 -0.49 -8.58 -1.39
C LYS A 113 -1.29 -9.78 -1.89
N LEU A 114 -1.30 -10.88 -1.12
CA LEU A 114 -2.05 -12.09 -1.47
C LEU A 114 -3.55 -11.82 -1.62
N ILE A 115 -4.16 -11.07 -0.70
CA ILE A 115 -5.59 -10.75 -0.73
C ILE A 115 -5.94 -9.93 -1.99
N LEU A 116 -5.06 -8.99 -2.36
CA LEU A 116 -5.23 -8.15 -3.54
C LEU A 116 -5.17 -8.98 -4.83
N LEU A 117 -4.19 -9.89 -4.92
CA LEU A 117 -4.02 -10.81 -6.05
C LEU A 117 -5.20 -11.79 -6.18
N GLU A 118 -5.68 -12.34 -5.06
CA GLU A 118 -6.86 -13.21 -5.05
C GLU A 118 -8.10 -12.48 -5.58
N ALA A 119 -8.32 -11.24 -5.18
CA ALA A 119 -9.44 -10.44 -5.68
C ALA A 119 -9.37 -10.19 -7.19
N CYS A 120 -8.16 -10.06 -7.74
CA CYS A 120 -7.92 -9.95 -9.17
C CYS A 120 -8.19 -11.25 -9.93
N MET A 121 -7.88 -12.40 -9.33
CA MET A 121 -8.06 -13.74 -9.93
C MET A 121 -9.48 -14.29 -9.81
N LYS A 122 -10.38 -13.65 -9.07
CA LYS A 122 -11.80 -14.06 -9.02
C LYS A 122 -12.39 -14.13 -10.43
N SER A 123 -13.17 -15.17 -10.69
CA SER A 123 -13.90 -15.33 -11.94
C SER A 123 -14.92 -14.21 -12.14
N PHE A 124 -14.89 -13.55 -13.30
CA PHE A 124 -15.98 -12.71 -13.75
C PHE A 124 -17.08 -13.56 -14.40
N ASN A 125 -16.66 -14.56 -15.19
CA ASN A 125 -17.50 -15.62 -15.74
C ASN A 125 -16.67 -16.92 -15.85
N SER A 126 -17.16 -17.91 -16.59
CA SER A 126 -16.48 -19.20 -16.78
C SER A 126 -15.16 -19.13 -17.55
N GLU A 127 -14.85 -18.02 -18.20
CA GLU A 127 -13.72 -17.89 -19.13
C GLU A 127 -12.66 -16.88 -18.70
N ILE A 128 -13.05 -15.82 -17.98
CA ILE A 128 -12.16 -14.69 -17.67
C ILE A 128 -12.24 -14.27 -16.21
N THR A 129 -11.13 -13.73 -15.71
CA THR A 129 -11.04 -13.13 -14.37
C THR A 129 -11.55 -11.69 -14.33
N MET A 130 -11.82 -11.20 -13.11
CA MET A 130 -12.11 -9.80 -12.84
C MET A 130 -10.99 -8.88 -13.34
N ALA A 131 -9.72 -9.28 -13.17
CA ALA A 131 -8.57 -8.53 -13.66
C ALA A 131 -8.56 -8.41 -15.19
N GLN A 132 -8.74 -9.52 -15.93
CA GLN A 132 -8.80 -9.47 -17.40
C GLN A 132 -9.93 -8.55 -17.85
N ARG A 133 -11.13 -8.71 -17.27
CA ARG A 133 -12.30 -7.89 -17.62
C ARG A 133 -12.04 -6.40 -17.38
N ALA A 134 -11.43 -6.05 -16.26
CA ALA A 134 -11.11 -4.67 -15.91
C ALA A 134 -10.05 -4.09 -16.86
N TRP A 135 -9.05 -4.88 -17.23
CA TRP A 135 -7.94 -4.48 -18.09
C TRP A 135 -8.40 -4.22 -19.53
N GLU A 136 -9.19 -5.14 -20.09
CA GLU A 136 -9.78 -4.98 -21.42
C GLU A 136 -10.69 -3.74 -21.52
N LYS A 137 -11.36 -3.36 -20.42
CA LYS A 137 -12.16 -2.12 -20.33
C LYS A 137 -11.30 -0.86 -20.22
N HIS A 138 -10.10 -0.99 -19.67
CA HIS A 138 -9.21 0.13 -19.36
C HIS A 138 -8.42 0.59 -20.58
N ILE A 139 -7.80 -0.35 -21.31
CA ILE A 139 -6.97 -0.04 -22.50
C ILE A 139 -7.71 0.81 -23.54
N GLY A 140 -9.04 0.67 -23.68
CA GLY A 140 -9.81 1.45 -24.64
C GLY A 140 -10.01 2.94 -24.29
N ARG A 141 -9.44 3.44 -23.18
CA ARG A 141 -9.71 4.80 -22.67
C ARG A 141 -8.63 5.82 -23.00
N MET A 142 -7.37 5.40 -23.07
CA MET A 142 -6.24 6.28 -23.40
C MET A 142 -5.23 5.55 -24.27
N ASP A 143 -4.53 6.30 -25.11
CA ASP A 143 -3.37 5.80 -25.86
C ASP A 143 -2.16 5.72 -24.93
N ASP A 144 -2.20 4.77 -24.00
CA ASP A 144 -1.16 4.50 -23.02
C ASP A 144 -0.57 3.11 -23.24
N GLN A 145 0.72 3.08 -23.59
CA GLN A 145 1.46 1.85 -23.86
C GLN A 145 1.76 1.05 -22.58
N PHE A 146 1.63 1.65 -21.39
CA PHE A 146 1.93 0.96 -20.12
C PHE A 146 1.13 -0.33 -19.96
N TRP A 147 -0.17 -0.28 -20.27
CA TRP A 147 -1.07 -1.44 -20.17
C TRP A 147 -0.93 -2.41 -21.34
N GLY A 148 -0.27 -1.99 -22.42
CA GLY A 148 -0.04 -2.76 -23.63
C GLY A 148 -1.32 -3.06 -24.41
N GLU A 149 -1.22 -4.00 -25.36
CA GLU A 149 -2.34 -4.35 -26.23
C GLU A 149 -3.11 -5.60 -25.79
N ILE A 150 -4.41 -5.63 -26.10
CA ILE A 150 -5.29 -6.80 -25.94
C ILE A 150 -5.04 -7.77 -27.10
N LYS A 151 -4.11 -8.71 -26.92
CA LYS A 151 -3.77 -9.75 -27.90
C LYS A 151 -3.58 -11.10 -27.20
N GLY A 152 -3.82 -12.19 -27.94
CA GLY A 152 -3.69 -13.57 -27.45
C GLY A 152 -5.00 -14.18 -26.92
N ASN A 153 -4.91 -15.43 -26.47
CA ASN A 153 -6.03 -16.14 -25.83
C ASN A 153 -6.22 -15.71 -24.37
N ASN A 154 -7.30 -16.15 -23.70
CA ASN A 154 -7.62 -15.71 -22.33
C ASN A 154 -6.51 -16.06 -21.33
N LEU A 155 -5.86 -17.22 -21.45
CA LEU A 155 -4.74 -17.59 -20.57
C LEU A 155 -3.59 -16.58 -20.68
N GLN A 156 -3.16 -16.27 -21.91
CA GLN A 156 -2.09 -15.32 -22.17
C GLN A 156 -2.44 -13.90 -21.67
N LYS A 157 -3.68 -13.47 -21.87
CA LYS A 157 -4.15 -12.16 -21.38
C LYS A 157 -4.16 -12.11 -19.85
N GLN A 158 -4.59 -13.18 -19.19
CA GLN A 158 -4.60 -13.27 -17.72
C GLN A 158 -3.19 -13.25 -17.15
N GLU A 159 -2.25 -13.98 -17.73
CA GLU A 159 -0.84 -13.94 -17.33
C GLU A 159 -0.28 -12.52 -17.44
N LYS A 160 -0.51 -11.86 -18.59
CA LYS A 160 -0.02 -10.50 -18.85
C LYS A 160 -0.61 -9.46 -17.89
N VAL A 161 -1.91 -9.50 -17.60
CA VAL A 161 -2.50 -8.55 -16.65
C VAL A 161 -2.00 -8.81 -15.22
N MET A 162 -1.82 -10.08 -14.83
CA MET A 162 -1.31 -10.42 -13.51
C MET A 162 0.17 -10.03 -13.33
N GLU A 163 0.97 -10.09 -14.40
CA GLU A 163 2.33 -9.53 -14.41
C GLU A 163 2.30 -8.02 -14.14
N LYS A 164 1.41 -7.29 -14.81
CA LYS A 164 1.25 -5.84 -14.59
C LYS A 164 0.77 -5.49 -13.19
N ILE A 165 -0.19 -6.26 -12.66
CA ILE A 165 -0.66 -6.09 -11.27
C ILE A 165 0.49 -6.31 -10.29
N SER A 166 1.26 -7.39 -10.48
CA SER A 166 2.40 -7.71 -9.62
C SER A 166 3.45 -6.61 -9.69
N TYR A 167 3.78 -6.14 -10.91
CA TYR A 167 4.68 -5.01 -11.12
C TYR A 167 4.26 -3.77 -10.34
N ILE A 168 2.99 -3.35 -10.42
CA ILE A 168 2.51 -2.18 -9.68
C ILE A 168 2.61 -2.40 -8.16
N LEU A 169 2.24 -3.58 -7.66
CA LEU A 169 2.30 -3.88 -6.23
C LEU A 169 3.74 -3.89 -5.70
N ASP A 170 4.68 -4.40 -6.49
CA ASP A 170 6.10 -4.50 -6.13
C ASP A 170 6.87 -3.18 -6.28
N ASN A 171 6.38 -2.29 -7.15
CA ASN A 171 7.00 -0.99 -7.43
C ASN A 171 6.11 0.18 -6.99
N ARG A 172 5.19 -0.05 -6.04
CA ARG A 172 4.32 1.00 -5.52
C ARG A 172 5.15 2.03 -4.75
N THR A 173 4.93 3.30 -5.07
CA THR A 173 5.51 4.45 -4.35
C THR A 173 4.42 5.31 -3.73
N TRP A 174 3.16 5.00 -4.02
CA TRP A 174 1.99 5.65 -3.44
C TRP A 174 0.94 4.61 -3.11
N TRP A 175 0.40 4.69 -1.90
CA TRP A 175 -0.82 3.99 -1.53
C TRP A 175 -1.61 4.79 -0.51
N ASN A 176 -2.93 4.60 -0.49
CA ASN A 176 -3.81 5.28 0.43
C ASN A 176 -5.11 4.48 0.66
N VAL A 177 -5.75 4.75 1.80
CA VAL A 177 -7.13 4.34 2.11
C VAL A 177 -7.96 5.58 2.37
N PHE A 178 -9.01 5.80 1.57
CA PHE A 178 -9.78 7.04 1.60
C PHE A 178 -11.22 6.85 1.13
N TYR A 179 -12.10 7.79 1.47
CA TYR A 179 -13.48 7.79 1.00
C TYR A 179 -13.57 8.28 -0.45
N HIS A 180 -13.88 7.37 -1.36
CA HIS A 180 -14.16 7.65 -2.76
C HIS A 180 -15.64 7.96 -2.98
N TYR A 181 -15.93 9.05 -3.69
CA TYR A 181 -17.28 9.59 -3.91
C TYR A 181 -18.33 8.60 -4.46
N LYS A 182 -17.92 7.54 -5.17
CA LYS A 182 -18.81 6.47 -5.71
C LYS A 182 -18.67 5.11 -5.06
N HIS A 183 -17.58 4.87 -4.32
CA HIS A 183 -17.19 3.52 -3.91
C HIS A 183 -16.96 3.40 -2.41
N GLU A 184 -17.37 4.42 -1.65
CA GLU A 184 -17.15 4.51 -0.22
C GLU A 184 -15.65 4.36 0.09
N LEU A 185 -15.29 3.66 1.15
CA LEU A 185 -13.89 3.46 1.53
C LEU A 185 -13.20 2.51 0.54
N VAL A 186 -12.09 2.97 -0.04
CA VAL A 186 -11.29 2.22 -1.02
C VAL A 186 -9.84 2.13 -0.61
N PHE A 187 -9.16 1.10 -1.10
CA PHE A 187 -7.70 1.00 -1.06
C PHE A 187 -7.15 1.19 -2.47
N GLU A 188 -6.14 2.03 -2.60
CA GLU A 188 -5.52 2.38 -3.87
C GLU A 188 -4.01 2.32 -3.77
N VAL A 189 -3.38 1.80 -4.82
CA VAL A 189 -1.93 1.78 -4.99
C VAL A 189 -1.57 2.33 -6.35
N ARG A 190 -0.41 2.98 -6.44
CA ARG A 190 0.18 3.47 -7.68
C ARG A 190 1.68 3.26 -7.68
N GLU A 191 2.20 2.95 -8.86
CA GLU A 191 3.64 3.02 -9.13
C GLU A 191 4.06 4.45 -9.47
N LYS A 192 5.36 4.69 -9.58
CA LYS A 192 5.99 6.02 -9.69
C LYS A 192 5.44 6.93 -10.81
N GLU A 193 5.01 6.38 -11.94
CA GLU A 193 4.45 7.13 -13.07
C GLU A 193 2.97 7.45 -12.87
N GLY A 194 2.34 6.86 -11.85
CA GLY A 194 0.98 7.11 -11.45
C GLY A 194 -0.03 6.08 -11.95
N HIS A 195 0.35 5.06 -12.70
CA HIS A 195 -0.58 3.97 -13.02
C HIS A 195 -0.90 3.21 -11.74
N GLY A 196 -2.17 2.81 -11.62
CA GLY A 196 -2.65 2.30 -10.35
C GLY A 196 -3.75 1.28 -10.45
N ILE A 197 -4.11 0.79 -9.28
CA ILE A 197 -5.15 -0.20 -9.10
C ILE A 197 -5.92 0.17 -7.83
N ARG A 198 -7.24 0.03 -7.90
CA ARG A 198 -8.14 0.29 -6.79
C ARG A 198 -8.93 -0.95 -6.42
N TRP A 199 -9.08 -1.18 -5.13
CA TRP A 199 -9.96 -2.18 -4.54
C TRP A 199 -10.93 -1.53 -3.57
N SER A 200 -12.02 -2.23 -3.26
CA SER A 200 -12.82 -1.91 -2.07
C SER A 200 -11.93 -1.97 -0.83
N HIS A 201 -12.35 -1.29 0.25
CA HIS A 201 -11.70 -1.44 1.54
C HIS A 201 -11.53 -2.93 1.92
N GLY A 202 -10.38 -3.26 2.51
CA GLY A 202 -9.95 -4.64 2.79
C GLY A 202 -9.46 -5.45 1.57
N GLY A 203 -9.42 -4.87 0.37
CA GLY A 203 -8.79 -5.49 -0.81
C GLY A 203 -9.59 -6.60 -1.48
N LYS A 204 -10.78 -6.93 -0.98
CA LYS A 204 -11.52 -8.15 -1.36
C LYS A 204 -12.21 -8.08 -2.73
N LYS A 205 -12.34 -6.89 -3.32
CA LYS A 205 -12.99 -6.68 -4.62
C LYS A 205 -12.19 -5.67 -5.44
N LEU A 206 -11.75 -6.10 -6.62
CA LEU A 206 -11.17 -5.21 -7.62
C LEU A 206 -12.23 -4.20 -8.09
N ILE A 207 -11.91 -2.91 -8.00
CA ILE A 207 -12.73 -1.82 -8.55
C ILE A 207 -12.27 -1.51 -9.97
N GLY A 208 -10.97 -1.42 -10.20
CA GLY A 208 -10.40 -1.26 -11.55
C GLY A 208 -9.01 -0.65 -11.57
N PHE A 209 -8.51 -0.48 -12.80
CA PHE A 209 -7.23 0.15 -13.10
C PHE A 209 -7.38 1.66 -13.22
N LEU A 210 -6.28 2.35 -12.95
CA LEU A 210 -6.18 3.80 -12.86
C LEU A 210 -5.09 4.30 -13.81
N GLU A 211 -5.42 5.33 -14.56
CA GLU A 211 -4.47 6.11 -15.34
C GLU A 211 -3.60 6.96 -14.42
N LYS A 212 -2.54 7.54 -14.98
CA LYS A 212 -1.73 8.57 -14.30
C LYS A 212 -2.59 9.68 -13.71
N PHE A 213 -2.09 10.31 -12.64
CA PHE A 213 -2.74 11.52 -12.13
C PHE A 213 -2.75 12.61 -13.19
N ILE A 214 -3.91 13.24 -13.37
CA ILE A 214 -4.03 14.48 -14.13
C ILE A 214 -3.77 15.59 -13.12
N ASN A 215 -2.61 16.21 -13.24
CA ASN A 215 -2.24 17.36 -12.43
C ASN A 215 -2.59 18.61 -13.23
N GLU A 216 -3.49 19.43 -12.70
CA GLU A 216 -3.75 20.79 -13.18
C GLU A 216 -2.76 21.79 -12.57
#